data_AF-A0A4S4KK21-F1
#
_entry.id   AF-A0A4S4KK21-F1
#
_cell.length_a   1.000
_cell.length_b   1.000
_cell.length_c   1.000
_cell.angle_alpha   90.00
_cell.angle_beta   90.00
_cell.angle_gamma   90.00
#
_symmetry.space_group_name_H-M   'P 1'
#
loop_
_entity.id
_entity.type
_entity.pdbx_description
1 polymer ?
#
loop_
_entity_poly.entity_id
_entity_poly.type
_entity_poly.pdbx_seq_one_letter_code
_entity_poly.pdbx_strand_id
1 'polypeptide(L)'
;MRCPPSLSDTQYARHRSARLSYQNRYNSIKRTCGRRKIGKRDREIMEDRRQAELNGDIPEVINHIARKSSAMDPERTAQMAEDERFLNSECMELKRCISQNTDCDQLATWTRKIEASIEYYRSQAIAYIQTSSGAPKMQTIHAYRRKIAVLHEFLDLHRQGHDAFVLASAWGKTVYSGRSVKKTVFKRLYGF
;
A
#
# COMPACT_ATOMS: atom_id res chain seq x y z
N MET A 1 22.40 -22.65 -51.40
CA MET A 1 21.15 -23.01 -50.68
C MET A 1 20.84 -21.91 -49.68
N ARG A 2 19.69 -21.21 -49.79
CA ARG A 2 19.26 -20.23 -48.80
C ARG A 2 18.38 -20.96 -47.77
N CYS A 3 18.74 -20.91 -46.50
CA CYS A 3 17.88 -21.40 -45.42
C CYS A 3 16.54 -20.65 -45.46
N PRO A 4 15.39 -21.33 -45.25
CA PRO A 4 14.12 -20.63 -45.11
C PRO A 4 14.16 -19.73 -43.87
N PRO A 5 13.58 -18.52 -43.93
CA PRO A 5 13.52 -17.63 -42.77
C PRO A 5 12.75 -18.33 -41.64
N SER A 6 13.29 -18.27 -40.43
CA SER A 6 12.65 -18.81 -39.23
C SER A 6 11.26 -18.19 -39.06
N LEU A 7 10.30 -19.00 -38.60
CA LEU A 7 8.89 -18.62 -38.38
C LEU A 7 8.70 -17.36 -37.50
N SER A 8 9.75 -16.89 -36.82
CA SER A 8 9.81 -15.67 -36.02
C SER A 8 9.87 -14.36 -36.82
N ASP A 9 10.18 -14.37 -38.13
CA ASP A 9 10.46 -13.14 -38.91
C ASP A 9 9.37 -12.71 -39.91
N THR A 10 8.19 -13.32 -39.85
CA THR A 10 7.08 -12.86 -40.71
C THR A 10 6.53 -11.51 -40.23
N GLN A 11 6.22 -10.61 -41.17
CA GLN A 11 5.57 -9.32 -40.88
C GLN A 11 4.30 -9.53 -40.03
N TYR A 12 3.56 -10.61 -40.30
CA TYR A 12 2.39 -11.02 -39.52
C TYR A 12 2.72 -11.34 -38.05
N ALA A 13 3.80 -12.08 -37.77
CA ALA A 13 4.24 -12.35 -36.40
C ALA A 13 4.62 -11.05 -35.66
N ARG A 14 5.30 -10.11 -36.33
CA ARG A 14 5.62 -8.79 -35.78
C ARG A 14 4.38 -7.97 -35.43
N HIS A 15 3.39 -7.89 -36.34
CA HIS A 15 2.13 -7.20 -36.06
C HIS A 15 1.32 -7.85 -34.93
N ARG A 16 1.30 -9.19 -34.86
CA ARG A 16 0.63 -9.92 -33.77
C ARG A 16 1.28 -9.61 -32.42
N SER A 17 2.61 -9.65 -32.32
CA SER A 17 3.35 -9.33 -31.10
C SER A 17 3.15 -7.86 -30.68
N ALA A 18 3.18 -6.93 -31.64
CA ALA A 18 2.90 -5.52 -31.37
C ALA A 18 1.48 -5.30 -30.83
N ARG A 19 0.48 -5.98 -31.43
CA ARG A 19 -0.91 -5.91 -30.98
C ARG A 19 -1.10 -6.48 -29.58
N LEU A 20 -0.46 -7.61 -29.27
CA LEU A 20 -0.49 -8.20 -27.94
C LEU A 20 0.19 -7.30 -26.90
N SER A 21 1.35 -6.72 -27.23
CA SER A 21 2.06 -5.77 -26.36
C SER A 21 1.20 -4.54 -26.07
N TYR A 22 0.60 -3.94 -27.10
CA TYR A 22 -0.34 -2.82 -26.94
C TYR A 22 -1.53 -3.20 -26.06
N GLN A 23 -2.18 -4.34 -26.34
CA GLN A 23 -3.35 -4.78 -25.60
C GLN A 23 -3.01 -5.06 -24.13
N ASN A 24 -1.84 -5.64 -23.86
CA ASN A 24 -1.35 -5.88 -22.50
C ASN A 24 -1.10 -4.58 -21.76
N ARG A 25 -0.46 -3.59 -22.41
CA ARG A 25 -0.24 -2.25 -21.83
C ARG A 25 -1.56 -1.50 -21.60
N TYR A 26 -2.47 -1.53 -22.58
CA TYR A 26 -3.79 -0.93 -22.43
C TYR A 26 -4.57 -1.56 -21.28
N ASN A 27 -4.58 -2.90 -21.21
CA ASN A 27 -5.26 -3.62 -20.13
C ASN A 27 -4.61 -3.33 -18.77
N SER A 28 -3.29 -3.29 -18.69
CA SER A 28 -2.59 -3.03 -17.44
C SER A 28 -2.86 -1.64 -16.90
N ILE A 29 -3.15 -0.65 -17.75
CA ILE A 29 -3.58 0.71 -17.37
C ILE A 29 -5.07 0.76 -17.08
N LYS A 30 -5.91 0.43 -18.07
CA LYS A 30 -7.36 0.67 -18.02
C LYS A 30 -8.12 -0.30 -17.11
N ARG A 31 -7.58 -1.50 -16.83
CA ARG A 31 -8.22 -2.47 -15.93
C ARG A 31 -7.81 -2.33 -14.46
N THR A 32 -6.94 -1.38 -14.11
CA THR A 32 -6.57 -1.09 -12.70
C THR A 32 -7.77 -0.77 -11.82
N CYS A 33 -8.80 -0.16 -12.41
CA CYS A 33 -9.98 0.36 -11.74
C CYS A 33 -10.98 -0.73 -11.30
N GLY A 34 -10.81 -1.98 -11.76
CA GLY A 34 -11.69 -3.11 -11.43
C GLY A 34 -13.14 -2.93 -11.93
N ARG A 35 -14.05 -3.75 -11.40
CA ARG A 35 -15.48 -3.80 -11.82
C ARG A 35 -16.37 -2.75 -11.12
N ARG A 36 -15.87 -2.02 -10.12
CA ARG A 36 -16.68 -1.05 -9.37
C ARG A 36 -16.73 0.30 -10.10
N LYS A 37 -17.88 0.97 -10.00
CA LYS A 37 -18.05 2.35 -10.49
C LYS A 37 -17.18 3.27 -9.63
N ILE A 38 -16.26 3.96 -10.28
CA ILE A 38 -15.40 5.01 -9.71
C ILE A 38 -15.67 6.32 -10.43
N GLY A 39 -15.39 7.45 -9.79
CA GLY A 39 -15.51 8.76 -10.41
C GLY A 39 -14.56 8.91 -11.61
N LYS A 40 -14.93 9.75 -12.58
CA LYS A 40 -14.11 10.02 -13.77
C LYS A 40 -12.71 10.54 -13.40
N ARG A 41 -12.65 11.51 -12.49
CA ARG A 41 -11.40 12.09 -11.99
C ARG A 41 -10.51 11.06 -11.29
N ASP A 42 -11.07 10.21 -10.44
CA ASP A 42 -10.31 9.15 -9.76
C ASP A 42 -9.79 8.10 -10.75
N ARG A 43 -10.56 7.83 -11.81
CA ARG A 43 -10.13 6.94 -12.90
C ARG A 43 -8.93 7.51 -13.63
N GLU A 44 -9.00 8.77 -14.06
CA GLU A 44 -7.91 9.46 -14.75
C GLU A 44 -6.63 9.46 -13.89
N ILE A 45 -6.74 9.84 -12.61
CA ILE A 45 -5.61 9.82 -11.67
C ILE A 45 -4.98 8.42 -11.55
N MET A 46 -5.78 7.35 -11.51
CA MET A 46 -5.25 5.98 -11.44
C MET A 46 -4.61 5.52 -12.75
N GLU A 47 -5.18 5.91 -13.90
CA GLU A 47 -4.68 5.55 -15.22
C GLU A 47 -3.37 6.29 -15.54
N ASP A 48 -3.32 7.60 -15.34
CA ASP A 48 -2.12 8.43 -15.54
C ASP A 48 -0.96 7.92 -14.68
N ARG A 49 -1.27 7.55 -13.44
CA ARG A 49 -0.31 6.94 -12.54
C ARG A 49 0.18 5.59 -13.05
N ARG A 50 -0.71 4.71 -13.47
CA ARG A 50 -0.30 3.38 -13.97
C ARG A 50 0.54 3.50 -15.24
N GLN A 51 0.24 4.50 -16.06
CA GLN A 51 1.05 4.86 -17.20
C GLN A 51 2.47 5.29 -16.76
N ALA A 52 2.60 6.17 -15.77
CA ALA A 52 3.89 6.60 -15.21
C ALA A 52 4.68 5.42 -14.59
N GLU A 53 4.01 4.48 -13.89
CA GLU A 53 4.64 3.25 -13.37
C GLU A 53 5.20 2.38 -14.51
N LEU A 54 4.45 2.21 -15.61
CA LEU A 54 4.86 1.39 -16.76
C LEU A 54 5.94 2.04 -17.62
N ASN A 55 6.00 3.38 -17.62
CA ASN A 55 7.06 4.14 -18.28
C ASN A 55 8.37 4.11 -17.49
N GLY A 56 8.33 3.73 -16.21
CA GLY A 56 9.48 3.83 -15.31
C GLY A 56 9.67 5.23 -14.73
N ASP A 57 8.74 6.15 -14.96
CA ASP A 57 8.78 7.52 -14.43
C ASP A 57 8.65 7.53 -12.89
N ILE A 58 7.95 6.53 -12.34
CA ILE A 58 7.83 6.28 -10.91
C ILE A 58 7.95 4.77 -10.60
N PRO A 59 8.61 4.37 -9.51
CA PRO A 59 8.68 2.96 -9.14
C PRO A 59 7.33 2.43 -8.65
N GLU A 60 7.06 1.17 -8.96
CA GLU A 60 5.86 0.48 -8.49
C GLU A 60 5.99 0.18 -6.99
N VAL A 61 5.22 0.92 -6.19
CA VAL A 61 5.10 0.67 -4.75
C VAL A 61 3.84 -0.13 -4.45
N ILE A 62 4.00 -1.29 -3.79
CA ILE A 62 2.93 -2.20 -3.47
C ILE A 62 2.49 -2.00 -2.02
N ASN A 63 1.21 -1.69 -1.83
CA ASN A 63 0.63 -1.54 -0.51
C ASN A 63 -0.60 -2.43 -0.35
N HIS A 64 -0.44 -3.50 0.43
CA HIS A 64 -1.50 -4.46 0.66
C HIS A 64 -2.51 -4.02 1.72
N ILE A 65 -2.13 -3.08 2.59
CA ILE A 65 -2.92 -2.60 3.72
C ILE A 65 -3.92 -1.51 3.31
N ALA A 66 -3.50 -0.51 2.53
CA ALA A 66 -4.37 0.56 2.05
C ALA A 66 -5.23 0.14 0.85
N ARG A 67 -6.43 0.69 0.69
CA ARG A 67 -7.23 0.52 -0.53
C ARG A 67 -6.53 1.18 -1.73
N LYS A 68 -6.76 0.63 -2.92
CA LYS A 68 -6.23 1.20 -4.18
C LYS A 68 -6.86 2.56 -4.51
N SER A 69 -8.13 2.76 -4.15
CA SER A 69 -8.85 4.02 -4.31
C SER A 69 -8.13 5.18 -3.61
N SER A 70 -8.13 6.34 -4.26
CA SER A 70 -7.68 7.64 -3.72
C SER A 70 -8.68 8.28 -2.75
N ALA A 71 -9.92 7.79 -2.71
CA ALA A 71 -10.96 8.35 -1.85
C ALA A 71 -10.52 8.36 -0.37
N MET A 72 -10.75 9.49 0.29
CA MET A 72 -10.55 9.62 1.72
C MET A 72 -11.44 8.65 2.48
N ASP A 73 -10.93 8.14 3.59
CA ASP A 73 -11.67 7.23 4.45
C ASP A 73 -12.80 7.94 5.18
N PRO A 74 -14.08 7.64 4.89
CA PRO A 74 -15.20 8.35 5.50
C PRO A 74 -15.33 8.07 7.01
N GLU A 75 -14.74 6.98 7.50
CA GLU A 75 -14.73 6.60 8.92
C GLU A 75 -13.58 7.26 9.69
N ARG A 76 -12.67 8.00 9.02
CA ARG A 76 -11.51 8.63 9.65
C ARG A 76 -11.92 9.94 10.34
N THR A 77 -11.67 10.01 11.64
CA THR A 77 -11.86 11.23 12.43
C THR A 77 -10.59 12.08 12.49
N ALA A 78 -10.72 13.32 12.96
CA ALA A 78 -9.58 14.19 13.26
C ALA A 78 -8.61 13.54 14.27
N GLN A 79 -9.14 12.91 15.33
CA GLN A 79 -8.32 12.20 16.31
C GLN A 79 -7.53 11.04 15.67
N MET A 80 -8.15 10.25 14.80
CA MET A 80 -7.43 9.19 14.08
C MET A 80 -6.29 9.78 13.23
N ALA A 81 -6.54 10.92 12.58
CA ALA A 81 -5.52 11.61 11.79
C ALA A 81 -4.35 12.16 12.65
N GLU A 82 -4.62 12.57 13.90
CA GLU A 82 -3.59 12.95 14.87
C GLU A 82 -2.78 11.74 15.34
N ASP A 83 -3.45 10.67 15.73
CA ASP A 83 -2.81 9.42 16.14
C ASP A 83 -1.91 8.85 15.03
N GLU A 84 -2.37 8.90 13.78
CA GLU A 84 -1.57 8.49 12.61
C GLU A 84 -0.34 9.38 12.41
N ARG A 85 -0.48 10.69 12.62
CA ARG A 85 0.64 11.64 12.54
C ARG A 85 1.67 11.37 13.61
N PHE A 86 1.22 11.13 14.83
CA PHE A 86 2.10 10.75 15.93
C PHE A 86 2.83 9.43 15.65
N LEU A 87 2.13 8.37 15.24
CA LEU A 87 2.78 7.10 14.91
C LEU A 87 3.76 7.23 13.74
N ASN A 88 3.42 8.02 12.73
CA ASN A 88 4.31 8.25 11.61
C ASN A 88 5.56 9.04 12.04
N SER A 89 5.45 10.03 12.93
CA SER A 89 6.63 10.75 13.44
C SER A 89 7.54 9.82 14.24
N GLU A 90 6.99 8.98 15.12
CA GLU A 90 7.76 7.98 15.86
C GLU A 90 8.52 7.03 14.92
N CYS A 91 7.85 6.55 13.87
CA CYS A 91 8.47 5.71 12.85
C CYS A 91 9.61 6.43 12.10
N MET A 92 9.40 7.69 11.74
CA MET A 92 10.40 8.49 11.02
C MET A 92 11.59 8.87 11.89
N GLU A 93 11.36 9.17 13.17
CA GLU A 93 12.44 9.40 14.14
C GLU A 93 13.29 8.16 14.33
N LEU A 94 12.65 6.99 14.50
CA LEU A 94 13.35 5.71 14.53
C LEU A 94 14.18 5.47 13.27
N LYS A 95 13.63 5.72 12.07
CA LYS A 95 14.38 5.62 10.79
C LYS A 95 15.58 6.57 10.78
N ARG A 96 15.42 7.81 11.25
CA ARG A 96 16.50 8.81 11.31
C ARG A 96 17.62 8.34 12.23
N CYS A 97 17.30 7.84 13.42
CA CYS A 97 18.29 7.35 14.38
C CYS A 97 19.13 6.21 13.82
N ILE A 98 18.52 5.29 13.06
CA ILE A 98 19.22 4.17 12.39
C ILE A 98 20.09 4.69 11.23
N SER A 99 19.58 5.65 10.45
CA SER A 99 20.36 6.24 9.34
C SER A 99 21.63 6.94 9.83
N GLN A 100 21.66 7.36 11.10
CA GLN A 100 22.81 8.00 11.74
C GLN A 100 23.77 7.00 12.42
N ASN A 101 23.36 5.74 12.60
CA ASN A 101 24.15 4.71 13.29
C ASN A 101 24.15 3.41 12.47
N THR A 102 25.26 3.13 11.78
CA THR A 102 25.36 2.12 10.70
C THR A 102 25.39 0.65 11.17
N ASP A 103 24.99 0.34 12.40
CA ASP A 103 25.06 -1.02 12.93
C ASP A 103 23.89 -1.90 12.44
N CYS A 104 24.24 -3.05 11.85
CA CYS A 104 23.28 -4.01 11.26
C CYS A 104 22.24 -4.52 12.27
N ASP A 105 22.60 -4.64 13.56
CA ASP A 105 21.71 -5.09 14.64
C ASP A 105 20.58 -4.11 14.97
N GLN A 106 20.70 -2.85 14.55
CA GLN A 106 19.69 -1.82 14.81
C GLN A 106 18.44 -2.00 13.95
N LEU A 107 18.58 -2.47 12.70
CA LEU A 107 17.43 -2.72 11.83
C LEU A 107 16.56 -3.87 12.35
N ALA A 108 17.19 -4.94 12.84
CA ALA A 108 16.47 -6.05 13.46
C ALA A 108 15.75 -5.61 14.74
N THR A 109 16.42 -4.82 15.57
CA THR A 109 15.83 -4.24 16.80
C THR A 109 14.64 -3.35 16.49
N TRP A 110 14.77 -2.50 15.47
CA TRP A 110 13.69 -1.61 15.02
C TRP A 110 12.48 -2.38 14.48
N THR A 111 12.72 -3.39 13.63
CA THR A 111 11.66 -4.26 13.10
C THR A 111 10.88 -4.88 14.26
N ARG A 112 11.58 -5.42 15.27
CA ARG A 112 10.96 -5.97 16.48
C ARG A 112 10.17 -4.93 17.27
N LYS A 113 10.65 -3.69 17.41
CA LYS A 113 9.93 -2.61 18.13
C LYS A 113 8.60 -2.27 17.44
N ILE A 114 8.59 -2.19 16.11
CA ILE A 114 7.35 -1.94 15.37
C ILE A 114 6.43 -3.15 15.44
N GLU A 115 6.94 -4.36 15.27
CA GLU A 115 6.16 -5.59 15.42
C GLU A 115 5.53 -5.71 16.82
N ALA A 116 6.28 -5.37 17.87
CA ALA A 116 5.77 -5.30 19.24
C ALA A 116 4.66 -4.25 19.40
N SER A 117 4.81 -3.09 18.76
CA SER A 117 3.77 -2.04 18.76
C SER A 117 2.51 -2.48 18.02
N ILE A 118 2.65 -3.19 16.90
CA ILE A 118 1.54 -3.82 16.17
C ILE A 118 0.82 -4.82 17.07
N GLU A 119 1.56 -5.70 17.74
CA GLU A 119 0.98 -6.73 18.62
C GLU A 119 0.29 -6.11 19.85
N TYR A 120 0.87 -5.04 20.40
CA TYR A 120 0.25 -4.27 21.48
C TYR A 120 -1.12 -3.72 21.06
N TYR A 121 -1.20 -3.01 19.92
CA TYR A 121 -2.48 -2.47 19.45
C TYR A 121 -3.47 -3.56 19.04
N ARG A 122 -2.98 -4.68 18.50
CA ARG A 122 -3.81 -5.85 18.21
C ARG A 122 -4.43 -6.41 19.50
N SER A 123 -3.62 -6.61 20.54
CA SER A 123 -4.06 -7.13 21.83
C SER A 123 -5.09 -6.21 22.48
N GLN A 124 -4.85 -4.90 22.45
CA GLN A 124 -5.80 -3.90 22.93
C GLN A 124 -7.12 -3.95 22.16
N ALA A 125 -7.08 -4.11 20.83
CA ALA A 125 -8.29 -4.21 20.02
C ALA A 125 -9.10 -5.48 20.34
N ILE A 126 -8.43 -6.63 20.49
CA ILE A 126 -9.07 -7.90 20.85
C ILE A 126 -9.68 -7.81 22.25
N ALA A 127 -8.92 -7.30 23.22
CA ALA A 127 -9.42 -7.09 24.58
C ALA A 127 -10.63 -6.15 24.59
N TYR A 128 -10.58 -5.03 23.85
CA TYR A 128 -11.71 -4.12 23.71
C TYR A 128 -12.95 -4.83 23.14
N ILE A 129 -12.80 -5.62 22.08
CA ILE A 129 -13.91 -6.38 21.49
C ILE A 129 -14.51 -7.38 22.48
N GLN A 130 -13.68 -8.06 23.27
CA GLN A 130 -14.12 -9.10 24.21
C GLN A 130 -14.75 -8.54 25.50
N THR A 131 -14.27 -7.39 25.98
CA THR A 131 -14.68 -6.78 27.25
C THR A 131 -15.77 -5.73 27.11
N SER A 132 -16.09 -5.34 25.88
CA SER A 132 -17.19 -4.40 25.62
C SER A 132 -18.52 -5.01 26.06
N SER A 133 -19.20 -4.34 27.00
CA SER A 133 -20.59 -4.68 27.33
C SER A 133 -21.48 -4.28 26.15
N GLY A 134 -21.98 -5.27 25.41
CA GLY A 134 -22.80 -5.08 24.20
C GLY A 134 -21.98 -5.04 22.91
N ALA A 135 -22.55 -4.44 21.85
CA ALA A 135 -21.88 -4.37 20.55
C ALA A 135 -20.71 -3.37 20.60
N PRO A 136 -19.46 -3.80 20.33
CA PRO A 136 -18.30 -2.91 20.39
C PRO A 136 -18.43 -1.78 19.38
N LYS A 137 -18.00 -0.57 19.75
CA LYS A 137 -18.10 0.60 18.86
C LYS A 137 -17.18 0.39 17.66
N MET A 138 -17.76 0.32 16.46
CA MET A 138 -17.03 0.10 15.22
C MET A 138 -15.95 1.16 14.96
N GLN A 139 -16.19 2.40 15.41
CA GLN A 139 -15.25 3.50 15.29
C GLN A 139 -13.96 3.23 16.09
N THR A 140 -14.06 2.68 17.29
CA THR A 140 -12.89 2.32 18.12
C THR A 140 -12.08 1.21 17.47
N ILE A 141 -12.76 0.16 16.96
CA ILE A 141 -12.10 -0.92 16.22
C ILE A 141 -11.39 -0.35 14.97
N HIS A 142 -12.04 0.59 14.28
CA HIS A 142 -11.45 1.25 13.11
C HIS A 142 -10.21 2.08 13.47
N ALA A 143 -10.21 2.77 14.61
CA ALA A 143 -9.02 3.48 15.11
C ALA A 143 -7.85 2.51 15.30
N TYR A 144 -8.05 1.35 15.93
CA TYR A 144 -7.01 0.33 16.07
C TYR A 144 -6.50 -0.18 14.72
N ARG A 145 -7.40 -0.46 13.77
CA ARG A 145 -7.01 -0.87 12.41
C ARG A 145 -6.14 0.19 11.75
N ARG A 146 -6.44 1.49 11.91
CA ARG A 146 -5.66 2.58 11.33
C ARG A 146 -4.28 2.73 11.98
N LYS A 147 -4.18 2.57 13.31
CA LYS A 147 -2.88 2.55 14.02
C LYS A 147 -1.98 1.42 13.54
N ILE A 148 -2.53 0.20 13.51
CA ILE A 148 -1.81 -0.99 13.02
C ILE A 148 -1.45 -0.82 11.54
N ALA A 149 -2.34 -0.24 10.73
CA ALA A 149 -2.06 0.01 9.32
C ALA A 149 -0.84 0.88 9.11
N VAL A 150 -0.72 2.02 9.82
CA VAL A 150 0.44 2.91 9.69
C VAL A 150 1.74 2.17 9.98
N LEU A 151 1.77 1.40 11.07
CA LEU A 151 2.95 0.63 11.48
C LEU A 151 3.29 -0.50 10.49
N HIS A 152 2.30 -1.28 10.06
CA HIS A 152 2.50 -2.36 9.09
C HIS A 152 2.98 -1.80 7.75
N GLU A 153 2.30 -0.77 7.26
CA GLU A 153 2.63 -0.11 6.01
C GLU A 153 4.06 0.47 6.05
N PHE A 154 4.48 1.01 7.18
CA PHE A 154 5.86 1.45 7.37
C PHE A 154 6.85 0.28 7.19
N LEU A 155 6.63 -0.87 7.83
CA LEU A 155 7.48 -2.06 7.67
C LEU A 155 7.49 -2.59 6.23
N ASP A 156 6.32 -2.75 5.62
CA ASP A 156 6.19 -3.32 4.27
C ASP A 156 6.83 -2.43 3.20
N LEU A 157 6.67 -1.12 3.33
CA LEU A 157 7.27 -0.18 2.40
C LEU A 157 8.78 -0.08 2.61
N HIS A 158 9.26 -0.17 3.85
CA HIS A 158 10.70 -0.17 4.10
C HIS A 158 11.39 -1.41 3.53
N ARG A 159 10.73 -2.58 3.60
CA ARG A 159 11.20 -3.83 2.97
C ARG A 159 11.32 -3.74 1.45
N GLN A 160 10.58 -2.81 0.81
CA GLN A 160 10.66 -2.54 -0.63
C GLN A 160 11.81 -1.60 -1.03
N GLY A 161 12.50 -0.99 -0.05
CA GLY A 161 13.64 -0.11 -0.27
C GLY A 161 13.47 1.27 0.38
N HIS A 162 14.58 2.03 0.43
CA HIS A 162 14.69 3.27 1.21
C HIS A 162 13.64 4.33 0.84
N ASP A 163 13.26 4.41 -0.44
CA ASP A 163 12.42 5.46 -1.00
C ASP A 163 10.95 5.06 -1.15
N ALA A 164 10.61 3.78 -1.01
CA ALA A 164 9.25 3.29 -1.26
C ALA A 164 8.22 3.92 -0.31
N PHE A 165 8.60 4.17 0.95
CA PHE A 165 7.72 4.84 1.91
C PHE A 165 7.49 6.33 1.57
N VAL A 166 8.57 7.05 1.23
CA VAL A 166 8.53 8.47 0.89
C VAL A 166 7.67 8.66 -0.36
N LEU A 167 7.88 7.82 -1.37
CA LEU A 167 7.11 7.83 -2.61
C LEU A 167 5.65 7.45 -2.36
N ALA A 168 5.37 6.41 -1.57
CA ALA A 168 4.00 6.07 -1.23
C ALA A 168 3.28 7.25 -0.56
N SER A 169 3.96 7.95 0.36
CA SER A 169 3.38 9.08 1.09
C SER A 169 3.15 10.29 0.19
N ALA A 170 4.13 10.67 -0.64
CA ALA A 170 4.02 11.78 -1.59
C ALA A 170 2.84 11.59 -2.57
N TRP A 171 2.61 10.35 -2.98
CA TRP A 171 1.52 10.00 -3.90
C TRP A 171 0.23 9.57 -3.20
N GLY A 172 0.13 9.83 -1.90
CA GLY A 172 -1.05 9.56 -1.10
C GLY A 172 -1.48 8.09 -1.10
N LYS A 173 -0.55 7.14 -1.28
CA LYS A 173 -0.76 5.67 -1.30
C LYS A 173 -0.84 5.05 0.10
N THR A 174 -0.66 5.86 1.14
CA THR A 174 -0.58 5.41 2.53
C THR A 174 -1.89 5.60 3.26
N VAL A 175 -2.10 4.80 4.31
CA VAL A 175 -3.20 5.02 5.26
C VAL A 175 -3.02 6.36 5.98
N TYR A 176 -1.77 6.73 6.26
CA TYR A 176 -1.36 8.03 6.78
C TYR A 176 -1.90 9.20 5.94
N SER A 177 -1.87 9.11 4.60
CA SER A 177 -2.45 10.11 3.70
C SER A 177 -3.99 10.08 3.64
N GLY A 178 -4.65 9.35 4.55
CA GLY A 178 -6.10 9.31 4.69
C GLY A 178 -6.80 8.22 3.89
N ARG A 179 -6.07 7.30 3.24
CA ARG A 179 -6.71 6.17 2.55
C ARG A 179 -7.40 5.22 3.52
N SER A 180 -8.50 4.62 3.06
CA SER A 180 -9.16 3.56 3.81
C SER A 180 -8.32 2.29 3.89
N VAL A 181 -8.40 1.62 5.03
CA VAL A 181 -7.83 0.28 5.24
C VAL A 181 -8.60 -0.81 4.50
N LYS A 182 -7.90 -1.86 4.08
CA LYS A 182 -8.53 -3.09 3.57
C LYS A 182 -8.99 -3.97 4.73
N LYS A 183 -10.22 -3.76 5.23
CA LYS A 183 -10.80 -4.53 6.36
C LYS A 183 -10.68 -6.06 6.22
N THR A 184 -10.76 -6.61 5.01
CA THR A 184 -10.57 -8.05 4.74
C THR A 184 -9.15 -8.53 5.01
N VAL A 185 -8.15 -7.69 4.72
CA VAL A 185 -6.74 -7.97 5.02
C VAL A 185 -6.52 -7.94 6.52
N PHE A 186 -7.14 -6.99 7.23
CA PHE A 186 -7.08 -6.92 8.70
C PHE A 186 -7.66 -8.15 9.38
N LYS A 187 -8.87 -8.58 8.97
CA LYS A 187 -9.46 -9.81 9.49
C LYS A 187 -8.55 -11.02 9.29
N ARG A 188 -7.90 -11.12 8.13
CA ARG A 188 -6.98 -12.23 7.80
C ARG A 188 -5.67 -12.19 8.61
N LEU A 189 -5.06 -11.02 8.74
CA LEU A 189 -3.72 -10.88 9.35
C LEU A 189 -3.78 -10.73 10.88
N TYR A 190 -4.85 -10.13 11.40
CA TYR A 190 -4.92 -9.72 12.80
C TYR A 190 -6.10 -10.31 13.57
N GLY A 191 -7.06 -10.93 12.86
CA GLY A 191 -8.18 -11.63 13.46
C GLY A 191 -9.41 -10.76 13.78
N PHE A 192 -9.41 -9.46 13.42
CA PHE A 192 -10.53 -8.55 13.70
C PHE A 192 -10.78 -7.49 12.61
#